data_AF-A4U146-F1
#
_entry.id   AF-A4U146-F1
#
_cell.length_a   1.000
_cell.length_b   1.000
_cell.length_c   1.000
_cell.angle_alpha   90.00
_cell.angle_beta   90.00
_cell.angle_gamma   90.00
#
_symmetry.space_group_name_H-M   'P 1'
#
loop_
_entity.id
_entity.type
_entity.pdbx_description
1 polymer ?
#
loop_
_entity_poly.entity_id
_entity_poly.type
_entity_poly.pdbx_seq_one_letter_code
_entity_poly.pdbx_strand_id
1 'polypeptide(L)'
;MLPPHRAGAVLLPDMEGARGGAMSQIRASAARLRERAEKCRQFARESASHGIATELERLAVDYDQDAARLAAVDMDGTQPTTS
;
A
#
# COMPACT_ATOMS: atom_id res chain seq x y z
N MET A 1 -35.59 -17.88 42.27
CA MET A 1 -35.61 -17.85 40.79
C MET A 1 -34.65 -16.76 40.35
N LEU A 2 -33.45 -17.12 39.88
CA LEU A 2 -32.49 -16.16 39.28
C LEU A 2 -32.73 -16.09 37.77
N PRO A 3 -32.63 -14.91 37.13
CA PRO A 3 -32.67 -14.83 35.67
C PRO A 3 -31.36 -15.37 35.06
N PRO A 4 -31.44 -16.02 33.88
CA PRO A 4 -30.30 -16.60 33.21
C PRO A 4 -29.38 -15.52 32.63
N HIS A 5 -28.09 -15.84 32.67
CA HIS A 5 -26.98 -15.04 32.20
C HIS A 5 -27.25 -14.39 30.83
N ARG A 6 -27.09 -13.06 30.80
CA ARG A 6 -26.93 -12.29 29.57
C ARG A 6 -25.69 -12.85 28.88
N ALA A 7 -25.90 -13.68 27.86
CA ALA A 7 -24.84 -14.09 26.94
C ALA A 7 -24.27 -12.80 26.35
N GLY A 8 -23.08 -12.40 26.81
CA GLY A 8 -22.31 -11.37 26.17
C GLY A 8 -22.03 -11.86 24.76
N ALA A 9 -22.73 -11.30 23.77
CA ALA A 9 -22.29 -11.35 22.41
C ALA A 9 -20.89 -10.72 22.39
N VAL A 10 -19.87 -11.56 22.43
CA VAL A 10 -18.51 -11.15 22.06
C VAL A 10 -18.63 -10.82 20.58
N LEU A 11 -18.76 -9.53 20.28
CA LEU A 11 -18.49 -8.98 18.96
C LEU A 11 -17.04 -9.35 18.65
N LEU A 12 -16.85 -10.49 18.00
CA LEU A 12 -15.65 -10.75 17.23
C LEU A 12 -15.50 -9.54 16.30
N PRO A 13 -14.36 -8.80 16.36
CA PRO A 13 -14.16 -7.72 15.42
C PRO A 13 -14.27 -8.30 14.01
N ASP A 14 -15.07 -7.65 13.19
CA ASP A 14 -15.29 -7.96 11.79
C ASP A 14 -13.94 -7.91 11.05
N MET A 15 -13.29 -9.07 10.95
CA MET A 15 -11.98 -9.21 10.29
C MET A 15 -12.07 -8.92 8.78
N GLU A 16 -13.29 -8.97 8.21
CA GLU A 16 -13.54 -8.63 6.80
C GLU A 16 -13.36 -7.13 6.53
N GLY A 17 -13.88 -6.25 7.39
CA GLY A 17 -13.68 -4.80 7.27
C GLY A 17 -12.21 -4.37 7.37
N ALA A 18 -11.41 -5.05 8.19
CA ALA A 18 -9.98 -4.75 8.37
C ALA A 18 -9.16 -5.05 7.09
N ARG A 19 -9.49 -6.14 6.38
CA ARG A 19 -8.82 -6.52 5.13
C ARG A 19 -9.11 -5.54 4.00
N GLY A 20 -10.36 -5.09 3.87
CA GLY A 20 -10.74 -4.05 2.90
C GLY A 20 -10.04 -2.71 3.14
N GLY A 21 -9.91 -2.30 4.41
CA GLY A 21 -9.16 -1.10 4.80
C GLY A 21 -7.65 -1.19 4.52
N ALA A 22 -7.05 -2.37 4.70
CA ALA A 22 -5.63 -2.59 4.43
C ALA A 22 -5.32 -2.55 2.92
N MET A 23 -6.13 -3.20 2.07
CA MET A 23 -5.96 -3.17 0.60
C MET A 23 -6.11 -1.74 0.04
N SER A 24 -7.07 -0.96 0.55
CA SER A 24 -7.22 0.46 0.21
C SER A 24 -5.96 1.28 0.53
N GLN A 25 -5.32 1.02 1.68
CA GLN A 25 -4.08 1.68 2.09
C GLN A 25 -2.87 1.26 1.25
N ILE A 26 -2.81 0.00 0.80
CA ILE A 26 -1.75 -0.50 -0.09
C ILE A 26 -1.83 0.22 -1.44
N ARG A 27 -3.03 0.31 -2.04
CA ARG A 27 -3.23 1.05 -3.30
C ARG A 27 -2.87 2.52 -3.19
N ALA A 28 -3.32 3.20 -2.11
CA ALA A 28 -2.97 4.59 -1.87
C ALA A 28 -1.46 4.79 -1.70
N SER A 29 -0.77 3.85 -1.06
CA SER A 29 0.69 3.90 -0.89
C SER A 29 1.43 3.69 -2.21
N ALA A 30 1.02 2.72 -3.03
CA ALA A 30 1.59 2.51 -4.36
C ALA A 30 1.42 3.74 -5.26
N ALA A 31 0.26 4.41 -5.20
CA ALA A 31 0.03 5.66 -5.95
C ALA A 31 0.98 6.79 -5.51
N ARG A 32 1.19 6.97 -4.20
CA ARG A 32 2.14 7.97 -3.66
C ARG A 32 3.58 7.71 -4.08
N LEU A 33 3.99 6.45 -4.18
CA LEU A 33 5.34 6.09 -4.64
C LEU A 33 5.52 6.44 -6.12
N ARG A 34 4.53 6.16 -6.98
CA ARG A 34 4.56 6.58 -8.39
C ARG A 34 4.62 8.10 -8.54
N GLU A 35 3.84 8.84 -7.76
CA GLU A 35 3.89 10.32 -7.74
C GLU A 35 5.30 10.83 -7.36
N ARG A 36 5.95 10.19 -6.38
CA ARG A 36 7.33 10.52 -6.00
C ARG A 36 8.32 10.20 -7.11
N ALA A 37 8.18 9.06 -7.77
CA ALA A 37 9.01 8.69 -8.91
C ALA A 37 8.90 9.74 -10.05
N GLU A 38 7.69 10.20 -10.35
CA GLU A 38 7.45 11.22 -11.37
C GLU A 38 8.08 12.57 -10.98
N LYS A 39 7.96 13.00 -9.73
CA LYS A 39 8.65 14.20 -9.20
C LYS A 39 10.16 14.07 -9.28
N CYS A 40 10.72 12.92 -8.93
CA CYS A 40 12.17 12.67 -9.06
C CYS A 40 12.63 12.81 -10.51
N ARG A 41 11.89 12.24 -11.48
CA ARG A 41 12.18 12.40 -12.91
C ARG A 41 12.06 13.85 -13.37
N GLN A 42 11.07 14.58 -12.87
CA GLN A 42 10.92 16.01 -13.16
C GLN A 42 12.14 16.79 -12.65
N PHE A 43 12.51 16.63 -11.38
CA PHE A 43 13.67 17.31 -10.81
C PHE A 43 14.99 16.90 -11.46
N ALA A 44 15.11 15.64 -11.93
CA ALA A 44 16.29 15.21 -12.68
C ALA A 44 16.44 15.98 -14.00
N ARG A 45 15.33 16.22 -14.71
CA ARG A 45 15.32 17.01 -15.97
C ARG A 45 15.61 18.49 -15.74
N GLU A 46 15.17 19.02 -14.61
CA GLU A 46 15.39 20.43 -14.23
C GLU A 46 16.77 20.65 -13.58
N SER A 47 17.46 19.56 -13.18
CA SER A 47 18.77 19.64 -12.52
C SER A 47 19.87 20.06 -13.49
N ALA A 48 20.60 21.11 -13.13
CA ALA A 48 21.81 21.53 -13.83
C ALA A 48 23.02 20.60 -13.54
N SER A 49 22.94 19.77 -12.50
CA SER A 49 24.00 18.83 -12.11
C SER A 49 23.66 17.44 -12.59
N HIS A 50 24.53 16.89 -13.46
CA HIS A 50 24.37 15.54 -13.99
C HIS A 50 24.42 14.47 -12.88
N GLY A 51 25.28 14.63 -11.87
CA GLY A 51 25.34 13.69 -10.75
C GLY A 51 24.04 13.64 -9.94
N ILE A 52 23.44 14.81 -9.67
CA ILE A 52 22.16 14.90 -8.96
C ILE A 52 21.03 14.32 -9.82
N ALA A 53 21.04 14.59 -11.13
CA ALA A 53 20.04 14.05 -12.05
C ALA A 53 20.05 12.51 -12.06
N THR A 54 21.24 11.89 -12.12
CA THR A 54 21.41 10.44 -12.09
C THR A 54 20.90 9.82 -10.78
N GLU A 55 21.20 10.42 -9.63
CA GLU A 55 20.70 9.93 -8.35
C GLU A 55 19.17 10.05 -8.23
N LEU A 56 18.59 11.13 -8.76
CA LEU A 56 17.14 11.31 -8.81
C LEU A 56 16.47 10.28 -9.75
N GLU A 57 17.06 9.98 -10.90
CA GLU A 57 16.55 8.93 -11.79
C GLU A 57 16.62 7.55 -11.14
N ARG A 58 17.71 7.24 -10.42
CA ARG A 58 17.84 5.99 -9.65
C ARG A 58 16.75 5.90 -8.58
N LEU A 59 16.54 6.97 -7.81
CA LEU A 59 15.50 7.02 -6.78
C LEU A 59 14.10 6.84 -7.38
N ALA A 60 13.84 7.40 -8.57
CA ALA A 60 12.58 7.19 -9.27
C ALA A 60 12.35 5.72 -9.63
N VAL A 61 13.39 5.02 -10.10
CA VAL A 61 13.31 3.59 -10.39
C VAL A 61 13.02 2.78 -9.13
N ASP A 62 13.67 3.10 -8.01
CA ASP A 62 13.44 2.41 -6.73
C ASP A 62 11.98 2.57 -6.27
N TYR A 63 11.43 3.79 -6.37
CA TYR A 63 10.02 4.04 -6.05
C TYR A 63 9.05 3.29 -6.96
N ASP A 64 9.33 3.18 -8.26
CA ASP A 64 8.49 2.40 -9.18
C ASP A 64 8.52 0.90 -8.85
N GLN A 65 9.69 0.38 -8.46
CA GLN A 65 9.82 -1.01 -8.02
C GLN A 65 9.03 -1.27 -6.74
N ASP A 66 9.11 -0.38 -5.75
CA ASP A 66 8.35 -0.50 -4.51
C ASP A 66 6.84 -0.40 -4.75
N ALA A 67 6.41 0.49 -5.66
CA ALA A 67 5.01 0.58 -6.07
C ALA A 67 4.53 -0.72 -6.75
N ALA A 68 5.38 -1.34 -7.57
CA ALA A 68 5.07 -2.62 -8.21
C ALA A 68 4.98 -3.77 -7.20
N ARG A 69 5.90 -3.82 -6.22
CA ARG A 69 5.86 -4.80 -5.13
C ARG A 69 4.58 -4.66 -4.30
N LEU A 70 4.19 -3.43 -3.94
CA LEU A 70 2.94 -3.19 -3.22
C LEU A 70 1.70 -3.59 -4.03
N ALA A 71 1.70 -3.32 -5.35
CA ALA A 71 0.60 -3.74 -6.21
C ALA A 71 0.49 -5.27 -6.33
N ALA A 72 1.63 -5.99 -6.34
CA ALA A 72 1.63 -7.46 -6.32
C ALA A 72 1.02 -8.01 -5.02
N VAL A 73 1.33 -7.39 -3.88
CA VAL A 73 0.73 -7.77 -2.58
C VAL A 73 -0.79 -7.53 -2.55
N ASP A 74 -1.30 -6.46 -3.17
CA ASP A 74 -2.76 -6.22 -3.32
C ASP A 74 -3.43 -7.36 -4.10
N MET A 75 -2.78 -7.82 -5.19
CA MET A 75 -3.31 -8.89 -6.04
C MET A 75 -3.29 -10.27 -5.34
N ASP A 76 -2.19 -10.61 -4.65
CA ASP A 76 -2.07 -11.87 -3.91
C ASP A 76 -3.01 -11.92 -2.71
N GLY A 77 -3.22 -10.78 -2.03
CA GLY A 77 -4.18 -10.62 -0.94
C GLY A 77 -5.64 -10.75 -1.38
N THR A 78 -5.94 -10.73 -2.68
CA THR A 78 -7.29 -10.84 -3.26
C THR A 78 -7.61 -12.26 -3.72
N GLN A 79 -6.66 -13.20 -3.74
CA GLN A 79 -6.97 -14.59 -4.09
C GLN A 79 -7.86 -15.22 -2.99
N PRO A 80 -9.07 -15.73 -3.31
CA PRO A 80 -9.84 -16.51 -2.37
C PRO A 80 -9.07 -17.80 -2.11
N THR A 81 -8.72 -18.04 -0.85
CA THR A 81 -8.25 -19.35 -0.40
C THR A 81 -9.43 -20.32 -0.50
N THR A 82 -9.68 -20.86 -1.69
CA THR A 82 -10.53 -22.03 -1.86
C THR A 82 -9.73 -23.24 -1.38
N SER A 83 -9.95 -23.63 -0.12
CA SER A 83 -9.67 -24.97 0.37
C SER A 83 -10.84 -25.90 0.08
#